data_AF-A0A023GHB8-F1
#
_entry.id   AF-A0A023GHB8-F1
#
_cell.length_a   1.000
_cell.length_b   1.000
_cell.length_c   1.000
_cell.angle_alpha   90.00
_cell.angle_beta   90.00
_cell.angle_gamma   90.00
#
_symmetry.space_group_name_H-M   'P 1'
#
loop_
_entity.id
_entity.type
_entity.pdbx_description
1 polymer ?
#
loop_
_entity_poly.entity_id
_entity_poly.type
_entity_poly.pdbx_seq_one_letter_code
_entity_poly.pdbx_strand_id
1 'polypeptide(L)'
;MNLLEKYMEGEPQVQIDLLKFLDLLFAEPSRVERLKNNLNIKSVSKEKLSEKTIAKAASKLLKQYSLSVELCPNIHYSRSKKALRYLIHKRYDERDYSEASWKEMIYDAVQGFTKLQHDLLNYLMQFNEYETALSFALKLGYPEDCWPTYLLDYKNRCEPQKVQELLSSWNLTDVPDFTGMFLELRLDLQDVSMVSSSADLKHCIRVITHYNVVGIDAEWKPTIGLMPSKLALVQLAVWDCVFILDVPKLVAELQGSDWDELFSEVLSSHSILKLG
;
A
#
# COMPACT_ATOMS: atom_id res chain seq x y z
N MET A 1 12.05 28.37 -7.01
CA MET A 1 12.69 27.60 -5.93
C MET A 1 12.71 28.42 -4.66
N ASN A 2 12.16 27.86 -3.58
CA ASN A 2 12.13 28.50 -2.26
C ASN A 2 13.55 28.50 -1.66
N LEU A 3 13.91 29.49 -0.83
CA LEU A 3 15.28 29.60 -0.26
C LEU A 3 15.73 28.32 0.47
N LEU A 4 14.80 27.68 1.17
CA LEU A 4 15.02 26.41 1.87
C LEU A 4 15.36 25.26 0.89
N GLU A 5 14.71 25.22 -0.27
CA GLU A 5 14.96 24.18 -1.28
C GLU A 5 16.37 24.32 -1.85
N LYS A 6 16.83 25.55 -2.11
CA LYS A 6 18.21 25.83 -2.55
C LYS A 6 19.26 25.46 -1.50
N TYR A 7 18.95 25.65 -0.21
CA TYR A 7 19.86 25.31 0.88
C TYR A 7 19.99 23.80 1.09
N MET A 8 18.95 23.03 0.76
CA MET A 8 18.95 21.57 0.85
C MET A 8 19.51 20.89 -0.41
N GLU A 9 19.60 21.61 -1.52
CA GLU A 9 20.05 21.06 -2.79
C GLU A 9 21.50 20.59 -2.70
N GLY A 10 21.75 19.31 -3.02
CA GLY A 10 23.08 18.71 -2.93
C GLY A 10 23.53 18.28 -1.53
N GLU A 11 22.73 18.49 -0.48
CA GLU A 11 23.09 18.21 0.91
C GLU A 11 22.16 17.16 1.58
N PRO A 12 22.43 15.84 1.41
CA PRO A 12 21.55 14.77 1.91
C PRO A 12 21.34 14.80 3.42
N GLN A 13 22.37 15.15 4.20
CA GLN A 13 22.29 15.15 5.65
C GLN A 13 21.30 16.22 6.16
N VAL A 14 21.32 17.41 5.56
CA VAL A 14 20.39 18.49 5.89
C VAL A 14 18.95 18.10 5.57
N GLN A 15 18.73 17.40 4.45
CA GLN A 15 17.41 16.88 4.05
C GLN A 15 16.88 15.88 5.09
N ILE A 16 17.73 14.94 5.53
CA ILE A 16 17.40 13.93 6.54
C ILE A 16 17.10 14.61 7.90
N ASP A 17 17.93 15.55 8.33
CA ASP A 17 17.79 16.21 9.62
C ASP A 17 16.53 17.07 9.69
N LEU A 18 16.21 17.79 8.61
CA LEU A 18 14.95 18.52 8.53
C LEU A 18 13.76 17.57 8.61
N LEU A 19 13.83 16.43 7.91
CA LEU A 19 12.74 15.47 7.88
C LEU A 19 12.48 14.85 9.27
N LYS A 20 13.55 14.45 9.99
CA LYS A 20 13.48 14.01 11.38
C LYS A 20 12.95 15.09 12.30
N PHE A 21 13.36 16.34 12.09
CA PHE A 21 12.86 17.47 12.86
C PHE A 21 11.35 17.68 12.67
N LEU A 22 10.85 17.59 11.43
CA LEU A 22 9.42 17.65 11.14
C LEU A 22 8.64 16.52 11.82
N ASP A 23 9.17 15.29 11.81
CA ASP A 23 8.55 14.16 12.50
C ASP A 23 8.49 14.35 14.03
N LEU A 24 9.55 14.91 14.62
CA LEU A 24 9.57 15.27 16.04
C LEU A 24 8.55 16.37 16.37
N LEU A 25 8.44 17.40 15.52
CA LEU A 25 7.44 18.46 15.70
C LEU A 25 6.01 17.94 15.59
N PHE A 26 5.79 16.96 14.72
CA PHE A 26 4.51 16.28 14.60
C PHE A 26 4.15 15.52 15.87
N ALA A 27 5.12 14.81 16.47
CA ALA A 27 4.91 14.02 17.68
C ALA A 27 4.67 14.87 18.93
N GLU A 28 5.30 16.05 19.01
CA GLU A 28 5.22 16.94 20.17
C GLU A 28 4.68 18.34 19.81
N PRO A 29 3.35 18.53 19.79
CA PRO A 29 2.75 19.84 19.52
C PRO A 29 3.23 20.95 20.48
N SER A 30 3.60 20.59 21.71
CA SER A 30 4.16 21.53 22.70
C SER A 30 5.52 22.10 22.30
N ARG A 31 6.31 21.39 21.46
CA ARG A 31 7.59 21.90 20.92
C ARG A 31 7.35 23.04 19.94
N VAL A 32 6.28 22.97 19.16
CA VAL A 32 5.89 24.04 18.24
C VAL A 32 5.65 25.33 19.02
N GLU A 33 4.91 25.26 20.13
CA GLU A 33 4.65 26.42 20.99
C GLU A 33 5.93 26.93 21.67
N ARG A 34 6.80 26.04 22.17
CA ARG A 34 8.12 26.41 22.71
C ARG A 34 9.01 27.12 21.68
N LEU A 35 9.03 26.64 20.43
CA LEU A 35 9.83 27.25 19.36
C LEU A 35 9.32 28.64 18.98
N LYS A 36 8.00 28.84 18.90
CA LYS A 36 7.40 30.16 18.66
C LYS A 36 7.84 31.17 19.71
N ASN A 37 7.80 30.75 20.98
CA ASN A 37 8.18 31.59 22.12
C ASN A 37 9.69 31.91 22.09
N ASN A 38 10.54 30.89 21.90
CA ASN A 38 12.00 31.05 21.91
C ASN A 38 12.52 31.90 20.74
N LEU A 39 11.89 31.79 19.56
CA LEU A 39 12.31 32.52 18.36
C LEU A 39 11.60 33.87 18.20
N ASN A 40 10.77 34.28 19.18
CA ASN A 40 10.00 35.52 19.17
C ASN A 40 9.17 35.72 17.88
N ILE A 41 8.63 34.62 17.34
CA ILE A 41 7.92 34.64 16.05
C ILE A 41 6.48 35.10 16.28
N LYS A 42 6.24 36.41 16.16
CA LYS A 42 4.95 37.05 16.47
C LYS A 42 3.80 36.77 15.49
N SER A 43 3.97 35.93 14.47
CA SER A 43 3.03 35.91 13.32
C SER A 43 2.84 34.56 12.60
N VAL A 44 3.17 33.42 13.20
CA VAL A 44 2.86 32.13 12.56
C VAL A 44 1.48 31.66 13.03
N SER A 45 0.48 31.77 12.13
CA SER A 45 -0.84 31.18 12.34
C SER A 45 -0.71 29.72 12.79
N LYS A 46 -1.48 29.32 13.80
CA LYS A 46 -1.53 27.94 14.31
C LYS A 46 -1.79 26.92 13.18
N GLU A 47 -2.50 27.33 12.13
CA GLU A 47 -2.79 26.48 10.97
C GLU A 47 -1.55 26.13 10.14
N LYS A 48 -0.57 27.04 10.05
CA LYS A 48 0.65 26.87 9.27
C LYS A 48 1.63 25.86 9.87
N LEU A 49 1.53 25.59 11.18
CA LEU A 49 2.32 24.58 11.88
C LEU A 49 1.44 23.47 12.48
N SER A 50 0.26 23.24 11.89
CA SER A 50 -0.62 22.15 12.28
C SER A 50 -0.01 20.78 11.93
N GLU A 51 -0.46 19.74 12.63
CA GLU A 51 -0.14 18.33 12.33
C GLU A 51 -0.27 18.03 10.82
N LYS A 52 -1.35 18.51 10.20
CA LYS A 52 -1.64 18.35 8.77
C LYS A 52 -0.60 19.02 7.88
N THR A 53 -0.20 20.25 8.21
CA THR A 53 0.78 21.00 7.41
C THR A 53 2.17 20.39 7.53
N ILE A 54 2.57 19.97 8.73
CA ILE A 54 3.86 19.30 8.98
C ILE A 54 3.92 17.97 8.22
N ALA A 55 2.88 17.14 8.33
CA ALA A 55 2.82 15.86 7.60
C ALA A 55 2.85 16.06 6.08
N LYS A 56 2.20 17.11 5.56
CA LYS A 56 2.24 17.45 4.13
C LYS A 56 3.64 17.88 3.69
N ALA A 57 4.34 18.69 4.49
CA ALA A 57 5.71 19.09 4.22
C ALA A 57 6.66 17.89 4.21
N ALA A 58 6.58 17.01 5.21
CA ALA A 58 7.37 15.79 5.26
C ALA A 58 7.11 14.87 4.06
N SER A 59 5.84 14.69 3.67
CA SER A 59 5.47 13.90 2.48
C SER A 59 6.08 14.46 1.19
N LYS A 60 6.12 15.80 1.05
CA LYS A 60 6.74 16.44 -0.11
C LYS A 60 8.25 16.18 -0.14
N LEU A 61 8.94 16.32 0.99
CA LEU A 61 10.38 16.09 1.09
C LEU A 61 10.75 14.63 0.80
N LEU A 62 10.01 13.67 1.35
CA LEU A 62 10.18 12.24 1.08
C LEU A 62 10.14 11.96 -0.42
N LYS A 63 9.14 12.50 -1.13
CA LYS A 63 8.99 12.33 -2.58
C LYS A 63 10.07 13.06 -3.38
N GLN A 64 10.37 14.30 -3.00
CA GLN A 64 11.30 15.15 -3.76
C GLN A 64 12.73 14.62 -3.73
N TYR A 65 13.14 14.04 -2.60
CA TYR A 65 14.51 13.56 -2.39
C TYR A 65 14.61 12.03 -2.34
N SER A 66 13.54 11.30 -2.71
CA SER A 66 13.49 9.83 -2.70
C SER A 66 13.96 9.20 -1.38
N LEU A 67 13.57 9.79 -0.25
CA LEU A 67 14.00 9.38 1.09
C LEU A 67 13.09 8.28 1.68
N SER A 68 13.64 7.50 2.61
CA SER A 68 12.90 6.42 3.29
C SER A 68 11.86 6.96 4.28
N VAL A 69 10.67 6.34 4.29
CA VAL A 69 9.59 6.65 5.27
C VAL A 69 9.98 6.34 6.71
N GLU A 70 10.99 5.49 6.92
CA GLU A 70 11.54 5.14 8.24
C GLU A 70 12.13 6.36 8.96
N LEU A 71 12.43 7.44 8.23
CA LEU A 71 12.87 8.71 8.79
C LEU A 71 11.74 9.50 9.48
N CYS A 72 10.48 9.14 9.24
CA CYS A 72 9.29 9.77 9.83
C CYS A 72 8.37 8.77 10.55
N PRO A 73 8.85 8.06 11.59
CA PRO A 73 8.07 7.02 12.25
C PRO A 73 6.76 7.53 12.88
N ASN A 74 6.72 8.76 13.40
CA ASN A 74 5.51 9.29 14.06
C ASN A 74 4.42 9.66 13.07
N ILE A 75 4.79 10.36 11.99
CA ILE A 75 3.87 10.72 10.91
C ILE A 75 3.39 9.45 10.21
N HIS A 76 4.30 8.52 9.92
CA HIS A 76 3.98 7.23 9.31
C HIS A 76 2.95 6.49 10.16
N TYR A 77 3.22 6.31 11.45
CA TYR A 77 2.31 5.64 12.37
C TYR A 77 0.94 6.31 12.44
N SER A 78 0.88 7.64 12.60
CA SER A 78 -0.40 8.36 12.69
C SER A 78 -1.27 8.14 11.44
N ARG A 79 -0.67 8.20 10.25
CA ARG A 79 -1.38 7.96 8.99
C ARG A 79 -1.81 6.50 8.84
N SER A 80 -0.90 5.55 9.10
CA SER A 80 -1.21 4.13 8.97
C SER A 80 -2.29 3.70 9.98
N LYS A 81 -2.28 4.25 11.19
CA LYS A 81 -3.33 4.03 12.19
C LYS A 81 -4.70 4.54 11.74
N LYS A 82 -4.76 5.71 11.08
CA LYS A 82 -6.00 6.26 10.51
C LYS A 82 -6.52 5.39 9.37
N ALA A 83 -5.64 4.94 8.47
CA ALA A 83 -5.98 4.02 7.38
C ALA A 83 -6.48 2.67 7.90
N LEU A 84 -5.81 2.10 8.91
CA LEU A 84 -6.22 0.87 9.56
C LEU A 84 -7.64 0.97 10.13
N ARG A 85 -7.94 2.05 10.88
CA ARG A 85 -9.28 2.30 11.41
C ARG A 85 -10.33 2.38 10.29
N TYR A 86 -10.00 3.07 9.21
CA TYR A 86 -10.89 3.20 8.06
C TYR A 86 -11.20 1.85 7.41
N LEU A 87 -10.19 0.99 7.22
CA LEU A 87 -10.38 -0.35 6.66
C LEU A 87 -11.23 -1.25 7.57
N ILE A 88 -11.06 -1.14 8.89
CA ILE A 88 -11.88 -1.89 9.86
C ILE A 88 -13.34 -1.41 9.80
N HIS A 89 -13.58 -0.09 9.83
CA HIS A 89 -14.92 0.50 9.69
C HIS A 89 -15.58 0.07 8.38
N LYS A 90 -14.86 0.16 7.26
CA LYS A 90 -15.35 -0.24 5.93
C LYS A 90 -15.87 -1.67 5.90
N ARG A 91 -15.17 -2.60 6.54
CA ARG A 91 -15.59 -4.01 6.63
C ARG A 91 -16.82 -4.19 7.52
N TYR A 92 -16.78 -3.71 8.76
CA TYR A 92 -17.76 -4.10 9.76
C TYR A 92 -19.01 -3.22 9.77
N ASP A 93 -18.86 -1.93 9.45
CA ASP A 93 -19.97 -0.97 9.45
C ASP A 93 -20.60 -0.84 8.05
N GLU A 94 -19.78 -0.82 7.00
CA GLU A 94 -20.25 -0.63 5.61
C GLU A 94 -20.39 -1.93 4.80
N ARG A 95 -19.86 -3.06 5.29
CA ARG A 95 -19.81 -4.37 4.59
C ARG A 95 -19.18 -4.28 3.21
N ASP A 96 -18.22 -3.36 3.08
CA ASP A 96 -17.40 -3.16 1.91
C ASP A 96 -16.20 -4.13 2.01
N TYR A 97 -15.82 -4.76 0.90
CA TYR A 97 -14.80 -5.84 0.76
C TYR A 97 -15.22 -7.28 1.12
N SER A 98 -14.72 -8.22 0.32
CA SER A 98 -14.70 -9.64 0.68
C SER A 98 -13.73 -9.88 1.85
N GLU A 99 -13.93 -10.98 2.59
CA GLU A 99 -13.07 -11.25 3.74
C GLU A 99 -11.61 -11.49 3.37
N ALA A 100 -11.37 -12.25 2.30
CA ALA A 100 -10.05 -12.57 1.82
C ALA A 100 -9.29 -11.31 1.41
N SER A 101 -9.90 -10.47 0.54
CA SER A 101 -9.27 -9.24 0.07
C SER A 101 -8.96 -8.28 1.23
N TRP A 102 -9.89 -8.13 2.18
CA TRP A 102 -9.66 -7.29 3.35
C TRP A 102 -8.54 -7.82 4.25
N LYS A 103 -8.47 -9.15 4.46
CA LYS A 103 -7.41 -9.78 5.28
C LYS A 103 -6.02 -9.50 4.70
N GLU A 104 -5.86 -9.61 3.39
CA GLU A 104 -4.61 -9.29 2.70
C GLU A 104 -4.24 -7.81 2.84
N MET A 105 -5.19 -6.90 2.59
CA MET A 105 -4.96 -5.46 2.73
C MET A 105 -4.50 -5.07 4.13
N ILE A 106 -5.12 -5.65 5.18
CA ILE A 106 -4.73 -5.41 6.57
C ILE A 106 -3.38 -6.05 6.88
N TYR A 107 -3.13 -7.27 6.43
CA TYR A 107 -1.85 -7.95 6.65
C TYR A 107 -0.70 -7.13 6.08
N ASP A 108 -0.82 -6.71 4.82
CA ASP A 108 0.18 -5.88 4.15
C ASP A 108 0.41 -4.53 4.87
N ALA A 109 -0.64 -3.97 5.47
CA ALA A 109 -0.58 -2.73 6.25
C ALA A 109 0.28 -2.83 7.51
N VAL A 110 0.20 -3.97 8.20
CA VAL A 110 0.69 -4.10 9.58
C VAL A 110 1.89 -5.03 9.73
N GLN A 111 2.20 -5.89 8.74
CA GLN A 111 3.24 -6.92 8.85
C GLN A 111 4.60 -6.38 9.30
N GLY A 112 4.99 -5.19 8.85
CA GLY A 112 6.27 -4.57 9.20
C GLY A 112 6.26 -3.67 10.44
N PHE A 113 5.13 -3.57 11.17
CA PHE A 113 5.02 -2.58 12.24
C PHE A 113 4.28 -3.05 13.48
N THR A 114 5.05 -3.51 14.47
CA THR A 114 4.59 -4.04 15.77
C THR A 114 3.56 -3.18 16.48
N LYS A 115 3.71 -1.85 16.44
CA LYS A 115 2.76 -0.92 17.07
C LYS A 115 1.38 -0.95 16.40
N LEU A 116 1.33 -1.12 15.07
CA LEU A 116 0.07 -1.29 14.34
C LEU A 116 -0.51 -2.69 14.51
N GLN A 117 0.33 -3.72 14.64
CA GLN A 117 -0.14 -5.07 14.96
C GLN A 117 -0.88 -5.07 16.31
N HIS A 118 -0.31 -4.41 17.32
CA HIS A 118 -0.97 -4.20 18.61
C HIS A 118 -2.31 -3.44 18.47
N ASP A 119 -2.30 -2.32 17.74
CA ASP A 119 -3.53 -1.54 17.50
C ASP A 119 -4.60 -2.36 16.77
N LEU A 120 -4.23 -3.17 15.77
CA LEU A 120 -5.12 -4.05 15.02
C LEU A 120 -5.84 -5.02 15.96
N LEU A 121 -5.10 -5.75 16.80
CA LEU A 121 -5.69 -6.70 17.73
C LEU A 121 -6.67 -5.99 18.68
N ASN A 122 -6.30 -4.84 19.22
CA ASN A 122 -7.18 -4.06 20.09
C ASN A 122 -8.45 -3.59 19.38
N TYR A 123 -8.37 -3.16 18.12
CA TYR A 123 -9.57 -2.81 17.37
C TYR A 123 -10.47 -4.02 17.15
N LEU A 124 -9.91 -5.15 16.72
CA LEU A 124 -10.72 -6.36 16.51
C LEU A 124 -11.41 -6.82 17.80
N MET A 125 -10.74 -6.70 18.95
CA MET A 125 -11.38 -6.96 20.25
C MET A 125 -12.56 -6.04 20.52
N GLN A 126 -12.50 -4.76 20.13
CA GLN A 126 -13.63 -3.83 20.30
C GLN A 126 -14.84 -4.23 19.45
N PHE A 127 -14.62 -4.89 18.31
CA PHE A 127 -15.69 -5.45 17.47
C PHE A 127 -16.09 -6.88 17.86
N ASN A 128 -15.52 -7.44 18.94
CA ASN A 128 -15.71 -8.85 19.36
C ASN A 128 -15.26 -9.88 18.31
N GLU A 129 -14.30 -9.51 17.46
CA GLU A 129 -13.79 -10.33 16.36
C GLU A 129 -12.61 -11.21 16.82
N TYR A 130 -12.89 -12.10 17.79
CA TYR A 130 -11.87 -12.93 18.44
C TYR A 130 -11.16 -13.89 17.48
N GLU A 131 -11.94 -14.55 16.62
CA GLU A 131 -11.44 -15.52 15.65
C GLU A 131 -10.52 -14.84 14.61
N THR A 132 -10.98 -13.72 14.06
CA THR A 132 -10.22 -12.89 13.12
C THR A 132 -8.93 -12.36 13.76
N ALA A 133 -9.00 -11.86 14.99
CA ALA A 133 -7.83 -11.37 15.71
C ALA A 133 -6.80 -12.48 15.99
N LEU A 134 -7.25 -13.66 16.40
CA LEU A 134 -6.38 -14.81 16.61
C LEU A 134 -5.70 -15.22 15.30
N SER A 135 -6.47 -15.28 14.22
CA SER A 135 -5.96 -15.57 12.87
C SER A 135 -4.85 -14.60 12.45
N PHE A 136 -5.04 -13.28 12.66
CA PHE A 136 -3.99 -12.29 12.41
C PHE A 136 -2.78 -12.45 13.32
N ALA A 137 -2.98 -12.60 14.63
CA ALA A 137 -1.88 -12.70 15.59
C ALA A 137 -0.95 -13.88 15.25
N LEU A 138 -1.54 -15.02 14.87
CA LEU A 138 -0.82 -16.20 14.41
C LEU A 138 -0.11 -15.95 13.07
N LYS A 139 -0.82 -15.42 12.06
CA LYS A 139 -0.26 -15.17 10.73
C LYS A 139 0.89 -14.16 10.75
N LEU A 140 0.81 -13.16 11.63
CA LEU A 140 1.83 -12.13 11.81
C LEU A 140 3.02 -12.62 12.66
N GLY A 141 2.89 -13.76 13.34
CA GLY A 141 3.86 -14.20 14.34
C GLY A 141 4.01 -13.20 15.48
N TYR A 142 2.93 -12.50 15.85
CA TYR A 142 2.97 -11.47 16.88
C TYR A 142 3.20 -12.12 18.26
N PRO A 143 4.16 -11.65 19.09
CA PRO A 143 4.49 -12.30 20.36
C PRO A 143 3.31 -12.40 21.32
N GLU A 144 3.06 -13.60 21.88
CA GLU A 144 1.89 -13.90 22.75
C GLU A 144 1.84 -13.06 24.02
N ASP A 145 2.99 -12.69 24.57
CA ASP A 145 3.13 -11.80 25.72
C ASP A 145 2.59 -10.38 25.45
N CYS A 146 2.48 -10.00 24.18
CA CYS A 146 1.95 -8.71 23.75
C CYS A 146 0.45 -8.75 23.40
N TRP A 147 -0.20 -9.91 23.49
CA TRP A 147 -1.61 -10.05 23.11
C TRP A 147 -2.54 -9.46 24.17
N PRO A 148 -3.72 -8.93 23.77
CA PRO A 148 -4.76 -8.59 24.73
C PRO A 148 -5.18 -9.81 25.55
N THR A 149 -5.39 -9.66 26.86
CA THR A 149 -5.74 -10.76 27.79
C THR A 149 -6.93 -11.58 27.28
N TYR A 150 -7.99 -10.92 26.80
CA TYR A 150 -9.18 -11.60 26.27
C TYR A 150 -8.89 -12.48 25.05
N LEU A 151 -7.90 -12.11 24.22
CA LEU A 151 -7.48 -12.92 23.09
C LEU A 151 -6.73 -14.18 23.54
N LEU A 152 -5.90 -14.06 24.59
CA LEU A 152 -5.22 -15.21 25.20
C LEU A 152 -6.23 -16.17 25.82
N ASP A 153 -7.22 -15.67 26.55
CA ASP A 153 -8.31 -16.47 27.12
C ASP A 153 -9.15 -17.17 26.04
N TYR A 154 -9.36 -16.48 24.90
CA TYR A 154 -10.01 -17.08 23.75
C TYR A 154 -9.16 -18.21 23.14
N LYS A 155 -7.86 -17.98 22.91
CA LYS A 155 -6.93 -19.01 22.40
C LYS A 155 -6.92 -20.25 23.30
N ASN A 156 -6.84 -20.07 24.62
CA ASN A 156 -6.80 -21.17 25.59
C ASN A 156 -8.07 -22.03 25.61
N ARG A 157 -9.21 -21.47 25.17
CA ARG A 157 -10.47 -22.18 25.03
C ARG A 157 -10.68 -22.78 23.63
N CYS A 158 -9.87 -22.37 22.66
CA CYS A 158 -9.96 -22.89 21.30
C CYS A 158 -9.34 -24.28 21.21
N GLU A 159 -10.01 -25.16 20.46
CA GLU A 159 -9.46 -26.47 20.15
C GLU A 159 -8.26 -26.34 19.20
N PRO A 160 -7.25 -27.23 19.29
CA PRO A 160 -6.11 -27.21 18.37
C PRO A 160 -6.50 -27.31 16.89
N GLN A 161 -7.59 -28.01 16.58
CA GLN A 161 -8.13 -28.12 15.21
C GLN A 161 -8.56 -26.76 14.67
N LYS A 162 -9.29 -25.98 15.47
CA LYS A 162 -9.73 -24.63 15.10
C LYS A 162 -8.55 -23.70 14.81
N VAL A 163 -7.47 -23.81 15.59
CA VAL A 163 -6.24 -23.02 15.35
C VAL A 163 -5.60 -23.38 14.00
N GLN A 164 -5.58 -24.66 13.64
CA GLN A 164 -5.07 -25.13 12.34
C GLN A 164 -5.96 -24.66 11.17
N GLU A 165 -7.28 -24.68 11.33
CA GLU A 165 -8.23 -24.13 10.36
C GLU A 165 -7.98 -22.64 10.12
N LEU A 166 -7.74 -21.86 11.19
CA LEU A 166 -7.48 -20.43 11.06
C LEU A 166 -6.21 -20.12 10.29
N LEU A 167 -5.14 -20.90 10.51
CA LEU A 167 -3.91 -20.78 9.73
C LEU A 167 -4.14 -21.18 8.27
N SER A 168 -4.94 -22.22 8.04
CA SER A 168 -5.28 -22.71 6.70
C SER A 168 -6.18 -21.73 5.94
N SER A 169 -7.01 -20.94 6.63
CA SER A 169 -7.91 -19.94 6.01
C SER A 169 -7.16 -18.81 5.28
N TRP A 170 -5.85 -18.69 5.47
CA TRP A 170 -4.99 -17.79 4.71
C TRP A 170 -4.55 -18.36 3.36
N ASN A 171 -4.82 -19.63 3.10
CA ASN A 171 -4.54 -20.26 1.81
C ASN A 171 -5.76 -20.07 0.91
N LEU A 172 -5.63 -19.22 -0.10
CA LEU A 172 -6.69 -18.82 -1.03
C LEU A 172 -7.17 -19.94 -1.98
N THR A 173 -6.72 -21.18 -1.81
CA THR A 173 -7.06 -22.28 -2.73
C THR A 173 -8.50 -22.77 -2.59
N ASP A 174 -9.14 -22.49 -1.45
CA ASP A 174 -10.54 -22.87 -1.20
C ASP A 174 -11.47 -21.69 -1.53
N VAL A 175 -11.58 -21.38 -2.82
CA VAL A 175 -12.55 -20.38 -3.30
C VAL A 175 -13.91 -21.06 -3.47
N PRO A 176 -14.98 -20.57 -2.82
CA PRO A 176 -16.34 -21.04 -3.09
C PRO A 176 -16.68 -20.92 -4.58
N ASP A 177 -17.50 -21.82 -5.10
CA ASP A 177 -18.01 -21.70 -6.47
C ASP A 177 -18.95 -20.49 -6.58
N PHE A 178 -18.54 -19.48 -7.33
CA PHE A 178 -19.29 -18.27 -7.61
C PHE A 178 -19.76 -18.19 -9.07
N THR A 179 -19.76 -19.31 -9.79
CA THR A 179 -20.14 -19.37 -11.22
C THR A 179 -21.53 -18.77 -11.42
N GLY A 180 -21.64 -17.84 -12.38
CA GLY A 180 -22.88 -17.14 -12.73
C GLY A 180 -23.31 -16.03 -11.78
N MET A 181 -22.57 -15.74 -10.70
CA MET A 181 -22.88 -14.63 -9.78
C MET A 181 -22.24 -13.30 -10.21
N PHE A 182 -21.19 -13.35 -11.02
CA PHE A 182 -20.39 -12.20 -11.43
C PHE A 182 -20.11 -12.24 -12.93
N LEU A 183 -19.58 -11.12 -13.47
CA LEU A 183 -19.11 -11.10 -14.85
C LEU A 183 -17.90 -12.03 -14.99
N GLU A 184 -18.02 -13.04 -15.85
CA GLU A 184 -16.95 -13.98 -16.12
C GLU A 184 -16.10 -13.52 -17.32
N LEU A 185 -14.79 -13.75 -17.21
CA LEU A 185 -13.89 -13.58 -18.34
C LEU A 185 -14.24 -14.63 -19.40
N ARG A 186 -14.48 -14.18 -20.63
CA ARG A 186 -14.85 -15.07 -21.74
C ARG A 186 -13.67 -15.79 -22.39
N LEU A 187 -12.45 -15.42 -22.01
CA LEU A 187 -11.21 -16.00 -22.51
C LEU A 187 -10.79 -17.16 -21.62
N ASP A 188 -10.15 -18.16 -22.23
CA ASP A 188 -9.55 -19.25 -21.48
C ASP A 188 -8.30 -18.75 -20.75
N LEU A 189 -7.97 -19.35 -19.61
CA LEU A 189 -6.79 -18.95 -18.82
C LEU A 189 -5.48 -19.09 -19.59
N GLN A 190 -5.43 -19.96 -20.61
CA GLN A 190 -4.27 -20.09 -21.51
C GLN A 190 -4.02 -18.84 -22.36
N ASP A 191 -5.06 -18.02 -22.58
CA ASP A 191 -5.00 -16.77 -23.33
C ASP A 191 -4.69 -15.57 -22.42
N VAL A 192 -4.45 -15.82 -21.13
CA VAL A 192 -4.02 -14.84 -20.14
C VAL A 192 -2.57 -15.09 -19.77
N SER A 193 -1.69 -14.18 -20.17
CA SER A 193 -0.24 -14.32 -20.02
C SER A 193 0.36 -13.34 -19.02
N MET A 194 1.05 -13.85 -18.01
CA MET A 194 1.87 -13.03 -17.12
C MET A 194 3.15 -12.59 -17.84
N VAL A 195 3.39 -11.27 -17.87
CA VAL A 195 4.59 -10.66 -18.46
C VAL A 195 5.53 -10.29 -17.32
N SER A 196 6.63 -11.04 -17.20
CA SER A 196 7.52 -10.92 -16.05
C SER A 196 9.02 -10.91 -16.40
N SER A 197 9.33 -10.85 -17.70
CA SER A 197 10.69 -10.76 -18.24
C SER A 197 10.75 -9.88 -19.50
N SER A 198 11.96 -9.52 -19.94
CA SER A 198 12.17 -8.78 -21.20
C SER A 198 11.64 -9.55 -22.42
N ALA A 199 11.80 -10.87 -22.44
CA ALA A 199 11.33 -11.71 -23.54
C ALA A 199 9.79 -11.70 -23.64
N ASP A 200 9.12 -11.79 -22.49
CA ASP A 200 7.66 -11.73 -22.41
C ASP A 200 7.14 -10.37 -22.87
N LEU A 201 7.80 -9.28 -22.45
CA LEU A 201 7.40 -7.92 -22.84
C LEU A 201 7.49 -7.73 -24.35
N LYS A 202 8.59 -8.19 -24.97
CA LYS A 202 8.74 -8.12 -26.43
C LYS A 202 7.69 -8.98 -27.15
N HIS A 203 7.32 -10.13 -26.59
CA HIS A 203 6.24 -10.93 -27.15
C HIS A 203 4.90 -10.21 -27.07
N CYS A 204 4.58 -9.63 -25.91
CA CYS A 204 3.39 -8.80 -25.68
C CYS A 204 3.29 -7.66 -26.71
N ILE A 205 4.36 -6.86 -26.89
CA ILE A 205 4.41 -5.76 -27.87
C ILE A 205 4.17 -6.29 -29.29
N ARG A 206 4.86 -7.37 -29.68
CA ARG A 206 4.66 -7.99 -31.00
C ARG A 206 3.23 -8.45 -31.23
N VAL A 207 2.55 -8.98 -30.22
CA VAL A 207 1.16 -9.42 -30.39
C VAL A 207 0.23 -8.21 -30.50
N ILE A 208 0.31 -7.27 -29.55
CA ILE A 208 -0.61 -6.11 -29.48
C ILE A 208 -0.54 -5.25 -30.74
N THR A 209 0.65 -5.09 -31.34
CA THR A 209 0.83 -4.28 -32.55
C THR A 209 0.09 -4.80 -33.79
N HIS A 210 -0.40 -6.04 -33.78
CA HIS A 210 -1.27 -6.57 -34.84
C HIS A 210 -2.75 -6.13 -34.71
N TYR A 211 -3.11 -5.51 -33.59
CA TYR A 211 -4.46 -5.04 -33.31
C TYR A 211 -4.54 -3.52 -33.45
N ASN A 212 -5.74 -3.03 -33.75
CA ASN A 212 -6.04 -1.60 -33.85
C ASN A 212 -6.74 -1.04 -32.60
N VAL A 213 -7.04 -1.89 -31.63
CA VAL A 213 -7.65 -1.52 -30.34
C VAL A 213 -7.00 -2.34 -29.23
N VAL A 214 -6.66 -1.69 -28.13
CA VAL A 214 -6.19 -2.33 -26.89
C VAL A 214 -6.92 -1.73 -25.69
N GLY A 215 -7.45 -2.59 -24.83
CA GLY A 215 -7.92 -2.22 -23.49
C GLY A 215 -6.74 -2.13 -22.53
N ILE A 216 -6.69 -1.07 -21.73
CA ILE A 216 -5.63 -0.82 -20.77
C ILE A 216 -6.28 -0.57 -19.42
N ASP A 217 -5.84 -1.34 -18.43
CA ASP A 217 -6.17 -1.11 -17.03
C ASP A 217 -4.91 -1.26 -16.17
N ALA A 218 -4.95 -0.78 -14.94
CA ALA A 218 -3.81 -0.80 -14.05
C ALA A 218 -4.22 -0.98 -12.59
N GLU A 219 -3.41 -1.71 -11.84
CA GLU A 219 -3.62 -1.93 -10.42
C GLU A 219 -2.46 -1.36 -9.60
N TRP A 220 -2.78 -0.69 -8.51
CA TRP A 220 -1.81 -0.10 -7.60
C TRP A 220 -1.76 -0.87 -6.28
N LYS A 221 -0.57 -0.94 -5.69
CA LYS A 221 -0.44 -1.42 -4.31
C LYS A 221 -1.29 -0.54 -3.38
N PRO A 222 -2.07 -1.14 -2.46
CA PRO A 222 -2.79 -0.39 -1.43
C PRO A 222 -1.84 0.55 -0.70
N THR A 223 -2.17 1.85 -0.68
CA THR A 223 -1.29 2.86 -0.09
C THR A 223 -1.66 3.08 1.36
N ILE A 224 -0.76 2.70 2.27
CA ILE A 224 -0.95 2.86 3.71
C ILE A 224 0.16 3.73 4.29
N GLY A 225 -0.22 4.72 5.09
CA GLY A 225 0.73 5.60 5.77
C GLY A 225 1.31 6.71 4.89
N LEU A 226 2.64 6.73 4.81
CA LEU A 226 3.43 7.69 4.03
C LEU A 226 4.02 7.09 2.75
N MET A 227 3.78 5.80 2.50
CA MET A 227 4.32 5.13 1.34
C MET A 227 3.77 5.77 0.06
N PRO A 228 4.60 5.95 -0.98
CA PRO A 228 4.10 6.38 -2.27
C PRO A 228 3.21 5.29 -2.86
N SER A 229 2.20 5.69 -3.63
CA SER A 229 1.47 4.75 -4.48
C SER A 229 2.44 4.11 -5.48
N LYS A 230 2.42 2.79 -5.56
CA LYS A 230 3.27 1.99 -6.45
C LYS A 230 2.39 1.21 -7.40
N LEU A 231 2.68 1.33 -8.69
CA LEU A 231 2.03 0.52 -9.71
C LEU A 231 2.43 -0.95 -9.51
N ALA A 232 1.43 -1.83 -9.44
CA ALA A 232 1.60 -3.26 -9.21
C ALA A 232 1.47 -4.03 -10.52
N LEU A 233 0.36 -3.82 -11.24
CA LEU A 233 0.08 -4.50 -12.50
C LEU A 233 -0.35 -3.49 -13.56
N VAL A 234 -0.07 -3.84 -14.82
CA VAL A 234 -0.71 -3.23 -15.98
C VAL A 234 -1.30 -4.34 -16.82
N GLN A 235 -2.57 -4.22 -17.17
CA GLN A 235 -3.29 -5.17 -17.99
C GLN A 235 -3.46 -4.60 -19.38
N LEU A 236 -3.04 -5.35 -20.39
CA LEU A 236 -3.21 -5.02 -21.80
C LEU A 236 -4.07 -6.11 -22.44
N ALA A 237 -5.31 -5.79 -22.77
CA ALA A 237 -6.29 -6.71 -23.31
C ALA A 237 -6.58 -6.41 -24.78
N VAL A 238 -6.52 -7.42 -25.63
CA VAL A 238 -7.07 -7.38 -26.99
C VAL A 238 -8.24 -8.37 -27.06
N TRP A 239 -8.80 -8.58 -28.25
CA TRP A 239 -10.04 -9.34 -28.42
C TRP A 239 -9.96 -10.79 -27.92
N ASP A 240 -8.80 -11.41 -28.02
CA ASP A 240 -8.56 -12.84 -27.84
C ASP A 240 -7.44 -13.17 -26.85
N CYS A 241 -6.75 -12.19 -26.27
CA CYS A 241 -5.77 -12.44 -25.22
C CYS A 241 -5.57 -11.24 -24.28
N VAL A 242 -5.01 -11.52 -23.09
CA VAL A 242 -4.69 -10.52 -22.07
C VAL A 242 -3.26 -10.72 -21.59
N PHE A 243 -2.50 -9.63 -21.54
CA PHE A 243 -1.18 -9.58 -20.94
C PHE A 243 -1.24 -8.86 -19.60
N ILE A 244 -0.72 -9.48 -18.55
CA ILE A 244 -0.65 -8.91 -17.19
C ILE A 244 0.81 -8.67 -16.85
N LEU A 245 1.23 -7.41 -16.89
CA LEU A 245 2.60 -6.98 -16.62
C LEU A 245 2.83 -6.90 -15.11
N ASP A 246 3.75 -7.72 -14.59
CA ASP A 246 4.25 -7.63 -13.22
C ASP A 246 5.26 -6.48 -13.11
N VAL A 247 4.76 -5.27 -12.86
CA VAL A 247 5.57 -4.05 -12.92
C VAL A 247 6.73 -4.06 -11.93
N PRO A 248 6.58 -4.44 -10.64
CA PRO A 248 7.70 -4.54 -9.71
C PRO A 248 8.82 -5.45 -10.20
N LYS A 249 8.47 -6.60 -10.79
CA LYS A 249 9.46 -7.54 -11.31
C LYS A 249 10.12 -7.01 -12.58
N LEU A 250 9.34 -6.44 -13.51
CA LEU A 250 9.87 -5.86 -14.74
C LEU A 250 10.78 -4.66 -14.48
N VAL A 251 10.47 -3.79 -13.52
CA VAL A 251 11.35 -2.66 -13.16
C VAL A 251 12.71 -3.13 -12.62
N ALA A 252 12.78 -4.30 -12.00
CA ALA A 252 14.04 -4.88 -11.53
C ALA A 252 14.89 -5.49 -12.66
N GLU A 253 14.27 -5.87 -13.79
CA GLU A 253 14.92 -6.57 -14.90
C GLU A 253 15.22 -5.66 -16.11
N LEU A 254 14.32 -4.73 -16.41
CA LEU A 254 14.32 -3.96 -17.65
C LEU A 254 15.11 -2.65 -17.56
N GLN A 255 15.61 -2.21 -18.72
CA GLN A 255 16.22 -0.89 -18.88
C GLN A 255 15.22 0.10 -19.47
N GLY A 256 15.55 1.41 -19.44
CA GLY A 256 14.69 2.45 -19.99
C GLY A 256 14.27 2.22 -21.45
N SER A 257 15.19 1.70 -22.27
CA SER A 257 14.93 1.41 -23.69
C SER A 257 13.85 0.34 -23.92
N ASP A 258 13.69 -0.62 -23.01
CA ASP A 258 12.64 -1.64 -23.13
C ASP A 258 11.25 -1.01 -22.92
N TRP A 259 11.15 -0.01 -22.04
CA TRP A 259 9.92 0.75 -21.81
C TRP A 259 9.63 1.73 -22.95
N ASP A 260 10.67 2.29 -23.57
CA ASP A 260 10.54 3.16 -24.74
C ASP A 260 9.89 2.42 -25.91
N GLU A 261 10.19 1.13 -26.10
CA GLU A 261 9.57 0.27 -27.13
C GLU A 261 8.06 0.10 -26.85
N LEU A 262 7.67 -0.28 -25.63
CA LEU A 262 6.25 -0.37 -25.25
C LEU A 262 5.52 0.97 -25.45
N PHE A 263 6.18 2.07 -25.09
CA PHE A 263 5.60 3.40 -25.22
C PHE A 263 5.43 3.81 -26.68
N SER A 264 6.46 3.63 -27.51
CA SER A 264 6.45 4.03 -28.92
C SER A 264 5.51 3.17 -29.77
N GLU A 265 5.60 1.84 -29.63
CA GLU A 265 4.88 0.89 -30.48
C GLU A 265 3.42 0.69 -30.07
N VAL A 266 3.09 0.85 -28.78
CA VAL A 266 1.74 0.60 -28.26
C VAL A 266 1.09 1.87 -27.71
N LEU A 267 1.63 2.44 -26.64
CA LEU A 267 0.92 3.47 -25.87
C LEU A 267 0.76 4.79 -26.64
N SER A 268 1.78 5.20 -27.39
CA SER A 268 1.79 6.43 -28.20
C SER A 268 1.47 6.19 -29.68
N SER A 269 1.25 4.94 -30.09
CA SER A 269 0.92 4.60 -31.46
C SER A 269 -0.43 5.20 -31.88
N HIS A 270 -0.46 5.85 -33.05
CA HIS A 270 -1.67 6.45 -33.60
C HIS A 270 -2.55 5.43 -34.33
N SER A 271 -2.01 4.25 -34.67
CA SER A 271 -2.75 3.17 -35.33
C SER A 271 -3.53 2.30 -34.34
N ILE A 272 -3.24 2.42 -33.04
CA ILE A 272 -3.86 1.64 -31.97
C ILE A 272 -4.70 2.58 -31.11
N LEU A 273 -6.01 2.33 -31.05
CA LEU A 273 -6.92 2.97 -30.11
C LEU A 273 -6.73 2.35 -28.73
N LYS A 274 -6.55 3.19 -27.70
CA LYS A 274 -6.45 2.75 -26.30
C LYS A 274 -7.79 3.00 -25.62
N LEU A 275 -8.39 1.95 -25.05
CA LEU A 275 -9.58 2.02 -24.20
C LEU A 275 -9.13 1.89 -22.74
N GLY A 276 -9.65 2.72 -21.84
CA GLY A 276 -9.34 2.71 -20.41
C GLY A 276 -10.21 3.71 -19.66
#